data_AF-A0A9N8DBS2-F1
#
_entry.id   AF-A0A9N8DBS2-F1
#
_cell.length_a   1.000
_cell.length_b   1.000
_cell.length_c   1.000
_cell.angle_alpha   90.00
_cell.angle_beta   90.00
_cell.angle_gamma   90.00
#
_symmetry.space_group_name_H-M   'P 1'
#
loop_
_entity.id
_entity.type
_entity.pdbx_description
1 polymer ?
#
loop_
_entity_poly.entity_id
_entity_poly.type
_entity_poly.pdbx_seq_one_letter_code
_entity_poly.pdbx_strand_id
1 'polypeptide(L)'
;MQPQDLDSEAVSAEVNETVASPGSLLQTNPSHKSNIVVTPIDQDESTSTNTTNPYLALRQSNIARNEARLRELGLLQKSRRPPTQGVKRSRPTNSAASSSNHQPVRRSRRIRSSISYKEEDHQGKTDKDNEKAFEEADDFIPSEEEDEDADRTDNNKTDPRPNLLRRTTTTTTRSAAAVVVHRPKQDSSKKQYSSTRQQQQQQQPQTKYPPKPPPVSLSPNSARNISIEVPRLVLDPEQGWLGKPMTATGKAIVMETAAQYFSSDTQQQQQRKISFNKYCGAQDWKQGIFLWVNLGGKDSNNDVKKKNDFYEQGRKMTWYGGSRMKPESNMIQKLLQVGKLPVGNATTSDGIVLWCRRYETAKRTFGPYYCMGRLKYESHNPNVMPVTFVWRLLDYEALMARKNNQVVQEMIL
;
A
#
# COMPACT_ATOMS: atom_id res chain seq x y z
N MET A 1 24.66 -50.04 -44.38
CA MET A 1 24.02 -49.95 -43.06
C MET A 1 22.70 -49.23 -43.25
N GLN A 2 21.59 -49.97 -43.15
CA GLN A 2 20.23 -49.47 -43.33
C GLN A 2 19.78 -48.70 -42.08
N PRO A 3 19.00 -47.61 -42.21
CA PRO A 3 18.27 -47.05 -41.09
C PRO A 3 16.94 -47.80 -40.94
N GLN A 4 16.62 -48.20 -39.71
CA GLN A 4 15.34 -48.79 -39.33
C GLN A 4 14.34 -47.68 -39.01
N ASP A 5 13.18 -47.78 -39.63
CA ASP A 5 11.97 -47.03 -39.32
C ASP A 5 11.43 -47.48 -37.95
N LEU A 6 11.08 -46.51 -37.10
CA LEU A 6 10.33 -46.72 -35.86
C LEU A 6 8.99 -46.01 -35.99
N ASP A 7 7.99 -46.80 -36.37
CA ASP A 7 6.57 -46.50 -36.15
C ASP A 7 6.24 -46.72 -34.67
N SER A 8 5.52 -45.78 -34.04
CA SER A 8 4.90 -45.98 -32.73
C SER A 8 3.67 -45.09 -32.57
N GLU A 9 2.56 -45.66 -33.02
CA GLU A 9 1.19 -45.66 -32.46
C GLU A 9 0.68 -44.43 -31.70
N ALA A 10 -0.34 -43.82 -32.30
CA ALA A 10 -1.33 -42.96 -31.68
C ALA A 10 -2.31 -43.78 -30.84
N VAL A 11 -2.43 -43.45 -29.54
CA VAL A 11 -3.48 -43.97 -28.66
C VAL A 11 -4.55 -42.89 -28.51
N SER A 12 -5.66 -43.10 -29.23
CA SER A 12 -6.91 -42.36 -29.06
C SER A 12 -7.62 -42.86 -27.80
N ALA A 13 -7.87 -41.97 -26.84
CA ALA A 13 -8.77 -42.22 -25.72
C ALA A 13 -10.06 -41.44 -25.93
N GLU A 14 -11.11 -42.16 -26.35
CA GLU A 14 -12.49 -41.74 -26.26
C GLU A 14 -12.89 -41.64 -24.78
N VAL A 15 -13.43 -40.49 -24.36
CA VAL A 15 -14.12 -40.34 -23.09
C VAL A 15 -15.55 -39.93 -23.38
N ASN A 16 -16.48 -40.83 -23.04
CA ASN A 16 -17.93 -40.67 -23.10
C ASN A 16 -18.39 -39.49 -22.24
N GLU A 17 -19.08 -38.54 -22.87
CA GLU A 17 -19.74 -37.41 -22.20
C GLU A 17 -21.21 -37.78 -21.94
N THR A 18 -21.51 -38.21 -20.71
CA THR A 18 -22.87 -38.49 -20.25
C THR A 18 -23.52 -37.17 -19.82
N VAL A 19 -24.43 -36.68 -20.65
CA VAL A 19 -25.30 -35.52 -20.39
C VAL A 19 -26.33 -35.89 -19.32
N ALA A 20 -26.31 -35.20 -18.18
CA ALA A 20 -27.37 -35.23 -17.18
C ALA A 20 -27.80 -33.80 -16.81
N SER A 21 -28.97 -33.41 -17.28
CA SER A 21 -29.72 -32.22 -16.90
C SER A 21 -30.01 -32.18 -15.40
N PRO A 22 -29.98 -30.99 -14.76
CA PRO A 22 -30.75 -30.75 -13.54
C PRO A 22 -31.96 -29.86 -13.82
N GLY A 23 -33.11 -30.34 -13.38
CA GLY A 23 -34.42 -29.72 -13.53
C GLY A 23 -34.56 -28.40 -12.78
N SER A 24 -35.32 -27.52 -13.42
CA SER A 24 -35.87 -26.26 -12.92
C SER A 24 -36.89 -26.52 -11.80
N LEU A 25 -36.57 -26.09 -10.58
CA LEU A 25 -37.53 -26.02 -9.48
C LEU A 25 -37.97 -24.56 -9.30
N LEU A 26 -39.21 -24.28 -9.69
CA LEU A 26 -39.93 -23.03 -9.44
C LEU A 26 -40.16 -22.86 -7.93
N GLN A 27 -39.62 -21.80 -7.34
CA GLN A 27 -39.99 -21.33 -6.00
C GLN A 27 -40.79 -20.03 -6.12
N THR A 28 -42.05 -20.10 -5.73
CA THR A 28 -43.01 -19.00 -5.66
C THR A 28 -42.76 -18.13 -4.42
N ASN A 29 -42.61 -16.82 -4.61
CA ASN A 29 -42.53 -15.83 -3.54
C ASN A 29 -43.92 -15.47 -2.99
N PRO A 30 -44.15 -15.44 -1.67
CA PRO A 30 -45.36 -14.89 -1.09
C PRO A 30 -45.30 -13.35 -0.97
N SER A 31 -46.29 -12.70 -1.59
CA SER A 31 -46.60 -11.27 -1.52
C SER A 31 -47.04 -10.87 -0.10
N HIS A 32 -46.22 -10.10 0.62
CA HIS A 32 -46.63 -9.39 1.83
C HIS A 32 -47.26 -8.03 1.46
N LYS A 33 -48.59 -7.96 1.59
CA LYS A 33 -49.35 -6.69 1.62
C LYS A 33 -49.27 -6.10 3.03
N SER A 34 -48.65 -4.93 3.18
CA SER A 34 -48.74 -4.12 4.40
C SER A 34 -49.81 -3.03 4.21
N ASN A 35 -50.87 -3.11 5.02
CA ASN A 35 -51.89 -2.07 5.15
C ASN A 35 -51.29 -0.80 5.75
N ILE A 36 -51.45 0.32 5.04
CA ILE A 36 -51.16 1.66 5.55
C ILE A 36 -52.45 2.21 6.15
N VAL A 37 -52.49 2.31 7.47
CA VAL A 37 -53.53 3.02 8.22
C VAL A 37 -53.10 4.48 8.30
N VAL A 38 -53.87 5.36 7.66
CA VAL A 38 -53.73 6.82 7.73
C VAL A 38 -54.51 7.31 8.94
N THR A 39 -53.81 7.90 9.92
CA THR A 39 -54.41 8.68 11.00
C THR A 39 -54.23 10.18 10.72
N PRO A 40 -55.22 11.04 11.03
CA PRO A 40 -55.14 12.47 10.77
C PRO A 40 -54.18 13.16 11.74
N ILE A 41 -53.44 14.13 11.21
CA ILE A 41 -52.50 14.98 11.93
C ILE A 41 -53.25 16.24 12.36
N ASP A 42 -53.46 16.38 13.67
CA ASP A 42 -53.82 17.65 14.29
C ASP A 42 -52.58 18.56 14.31
N GLN A 43 -52.78 19.76 13.77
CA GLN A 43 -51.84 20.86 13.79
C GLN A 43 -51.87 21.50 15.18
N ASP A 44 -50.72 21.65 15.85
CA ASP A 44 -50.47 22.79 16.74
C ASP A 44 -49.00 22.91 17.17
N GLU A 45 -48.62 24.18 17.37
CA GLU A 45 -47.43 24.73 18.05
C GLU A 45 -46.04 24.65 17.37
N SER A 46 -45.72 25.79 16.75
CA SER A 46 -44.39 26.26 16.40
C SER A 46 -43.43 26.33 17.59
N THR A 47 -42.64 25.28 17.80
CA THR A 47 -41.39 25.37 18.55
C THR A 47 -40.24 25.45 17.55
N SER A 48 -39.47 26.53 17.61
CA SER A 48 -38.28 26.74 16.79
C SER A 48 -37.27 25.62 17.06
N THR A 49 -37.27 24.60 16.20
CA THR A 49 -36.31 23.51 16.26
C THR A 49 -34.96 24.04 15.80
N ASN A 50 -34.23 24.57 16.79
CA ASN A 50 -32.84 24.95 16.70
C ASN A 50 -32.08 23.79 16.06
N THR A 51 -31.82 23.91 14.76
CA THR A 51 -31.34 22.83 13.87
C THR A 51 -29.90 22.55 14.27
N THR A 52 -29.78 21.81 15.36
CA THR A 52 -28.51 21.50 16.01
C THR A 52 -27.77 20.60 15.04
N ASN A 53 -26.63 21.10 14.55
CA ASN A 53 -25.78 20.41 13.60
C ASN A 53 -25.65 18.93 14.01
N PRO A 54 -26.02 17.96 13.15
CA PRO A 54 -26.09 16.54 13.49
C PRO A 54 -24.74 15.99 13.99
N TYR A 55 -23.63 16.62 13.61
CA TYR A 55 -22.30 16.30 14.12
C TYR A 55 -22.12 16.60 15.61
N LEU A 56 -22.73 17.68 16.12
CA LEU A 56 -22.65 18.03 17.55
C LEU A 56 -23.42 17.03 18.40
N ALA A 57 -24.59 16.60 17.93
CA ALA A 57 -25.38 15.55 18.59
C ALA A 57 -24.62 14.22 18.65
N LEU A 58 -24.02 13.80 17.53
CA LEU A 58 -23.21 12.58 17.47
C LEU A 58 -21.96 12.67 18.37
N ARG A 59 -21.30 13.83 18.39
CA ARG A 59 -20.13 14.08 19.25
C ARG A 59 -20.50 14.01 20.74
N GLN A 60 -21.60 14.64 21.14
CA GLN A 60 -22.10 14.60 22.52
C GLN A 60 -22.46 13.17 22.95
N SER A 61 -23.13 12.41 22.08
CA SER A 61 -23.44 11.00 22.34
C SER A 61 -22.18 10.15 22.56
N ASN A 62 -21.14 10.35 21.75
CA ASN A 62 -19.86 9.65 21.90
C ASN A 62 -19.11 10.05 23.18
N ILE A 63 -19.14 11.33 23.57
CA ILE A 63 -18.58 11.81 24.83
C ILE A 63 -19.28 11.14 26.01
N ALA A 64 -20.62 11.15 26.02
CA ALA A 64 -21.41 10.54 27.08
C ALA A 64 -21.15 9.03 27.23
N ARG A 65 -21.02 8.29 26.11
CA ARG A 65 -20.70 6.86 26.13
C ARG A 65 -19.31 6.58 26.70
N ASN A 66 -18.32 7.42 26.38
CA ASN A 66 -16.97 7.29 26.92
C ASN A 66 -16.90 7.66 28.41
N GLU A 67 -17.60 8.71 28.84
CA GLU A 67 -17.68 9.08 30.26
C GLU A 67 -18.35 7.99 31.09
N ALA A 68 -19.40 7.34 30.58
CA ALA A 68 -20.03 6.20 31.25
C ALA A 68 -19.04 5.03 31.45
N ARG A 69 -18.29 4.65 30.40
CA ARG A 69 -17.26 3.60 30.50
C ARG A 69 -16.13 3.98 31.46
N LEU A 70 -15.68 5.23 31.44
CA LEU A 70 -14.65 5.70 32.37
C LEU A 70 -15.14 5.70 33.83
N ARG A 71 -16.43 5.97 34.05
CA ARG A 71 -17.08 5.87 35.36
C ARG A 71 -17.17 4.42 35.83
N GLU A 72 -17.56 3.50 34.95
CA GLU A 72 -17.62 2.05 35.22
C GLU A 72 -16.24 1.47 35.57
N LEU A 73 -15.19 1.91 34.87
CA LEU A 73 -13.81 1.50 35.12
C LEU A 73 -13.15 2.17 36.34
N GLY A 74 -13.84 3.08 37.04
CA GLY A 74 -13.28 3.85 38.16
C GLY A 74 -12.15 4.82 37.76
N LEU A 75 -11.97 5.08 36.46
CA LEU A 75 -10.94 5.97 35.92
C LEU A 75 -11.39 7.43 35.89
N LEU A 76 -12.70 7.68 35.87
CA LEU A 76 -13.27 9.01 35.99
C LEU A 76 -13.16 9.47 37.46
N GLN A 77 -11.97 9.91 37.87
CA GLN A 77 -11.80 10.53 39.17
C GLN A 77 -12.72 11.77 39.24
N LYS A 78 -13.64 11.81 40.21
CA LYS A 78 -14.40 13.02 40.53
C LYS A 78 -13.38 14.15 40.63
N SER A 79 -13.44 15.09 39.69
CA SER A 79 -12.52 16.22 39.62
C SER A 79 -12.34 16.75 41.04
N ARG A 80 -11.10 16.65 41.56
CA ARG A 80 -10.76 17.30 42.81
C ARG A 80 -11.21 18.74 42.66
N ARG A 81 -11.99 19.21 43.63
CA ARG A 81 -12.55 20.57 43.64
C ARG A 81 -11.49 21.54 43.12
N PRO A 82 -11.84 22.47 42.20
CA PRO A 82 -10.88 23.47 41.76
C PRO A 82 -10.25 24.08 43.02
N PRO A 83 -8.92 24.24 43.06
CA PRO A 83 -8.26 24.77 44.25
C PRO A 83 -8.94 26.10 44.58
N THR A 84 -9.59 26.15 45.74
CA THR A 84 -10.11 27.38 46.32
C THR A 84 -8.99 28.39 46.21
N GLN A 85 -9.24 29.53 45.55
CA GLN A 85 -8.24 30.55 45.32
C GLN A 85 -7.64 30.98 46.67
N GLY A 86 -6.52 30.35 47.01
CA GLY A 86 -5.79 30.61 48.23
C GLY A 86 -5.22 32.02 48.13
N VAL A 87 -5.66 32.88 49.04
CA VAL A 87 -5.13 34.20 49.31
C VAL A 87 -3.61 34.19 49.16
N LYS A 88 -3.09 35.02 48.26
CA LYS A 88 -1.65 35.21 48.02
C LYS A 88 -0.99 35.69 49.31
N ARG A 89 -0.46 34.76 50.12
CA ARG A 89 0.46 35.11 51.21
C ARG A 89 1.84 35.38 50.62
N SER A 90 2.24 36.65 50.67
CA SER A 90 3.59 37.12 50.41
C SER A 90 4.60 36.37 51.26
N ARG A 91 5.59 35.77 50.61
CA ARG A 91 6.67 35.00 51.24
C ARG A 91 7.79 35.98 51.64
N PRO A 92 8.18 36.08 52.92
CA PRO A 92 9.34 36.89 53.30
C PRO A 92 10.62 36.18 52.88
N THR A 93 11.48 36.94 52.20
CA THR A 93 12.86 36.59 51.87
C THR A 93 13.72 36.74 53.11
N ASN A 94 14.24 35.64 53.65
CA ASN A 94 15.41 35.70 54.53
C ASN A 94 16.42 34.64 54.10
N SER A 95 17.53 35.16 53.58
CA SER A 95 18.78 34.46 53.30
C SER A 95 19.51 34.19 54.61
N ALA A 96 19.88 32.94 54.87
CA ALA A 96 20.98 32.61 55.74
C ALA A 96 21.77 31.46 55.12
N ALA A 97 23.05 31.71 54.89
CA ALA A 97 24.02 30.80 54.35
C ALA A 97 24.22 29.59 55.29
N SER A 98 24.25 28.38 54.73
CA SER A 98 25.08 27.33 55.29
C SER A 98 25.67 26.48 54.17
N SER A 99 26.99 26.43 54.20
CA SER A 99 27.86 25.65 53.34
C SER A 99 27.83 24.18 53.77
N SER A 100 27.38 23.29 52.89
CA SER A 100 27.91 21.93 52.86
C SER A 100 27.83 21.35 51.45
N ASN A 101 29.02 20.95 50.98
CA ASN A 101 29.26 20.27 49.72
C ASN A 101 28.59 18.89 49.71
N HIS A 102 27.42 18.79 49.10
CA HIS A 102 26.93 17.52 48.57
C HIS A 102 26.08 17.82 47.33
N GLN A 103 26.65 17.59 46.15
CA GLN A 103 25.88 17.56 44.90
C GLN A 103 25.25 16.17 44.73
N PRO A 104 23.92 16.01 44.91
CA PRO A 104 23.25 14.83 44.40
C PRO A 104 23.20 14.93 42.87
N VAL A 105 23.84 13.95 42.22
CA VAL A 105 23.76 13.72 40.77
C VAL A 105 22.29 13.64 40.36
N ARG A 106 21.80 14.74 39.80
CA ARG A 106 20.42 14.91 39.36
C ARG A 106 20.21 14.07 38.11
N ARG A 107 19.67 12.86 38.29
CA ARG A 107 19.18 11.99 37.20
C ARG A 107 18.38 12.83 36.20
N SER A 108 18.73 12.68 34.93
CA SER A 108 18.14 13.40 33.80
C SER A 108 16.62 13.46 33.91
N ARG A 109 16.08 14.67 34.10
CA ARG A 109 14.68 14.93 33.80
C ARG A 109 14.54 14.77 32.30
N ARG A 110 13.91 13.67 31.89
CA ARG A 110 13.44 13.47 30.52
C ARG A 110 12.49 14.64 30.24
N ILE A 111 12.96 15.63 29.49
CA ILE A 111 12.15 16.72 28.97
C ILE A 111 11.08 16.05 28.12
N ARG A 112 9.88 15.90 28.68
CA ARG A 112 8.68 15.67 27.86
C ARG A 112 8.43 17.00 27.17
N SER A 113 8.85 17.11 25.92
CA SER A 113 8.32 18.12 25.01
C SER A 113 6.82 17.87 24.91
N SER A 114 6.03 18.61 25.68
CA SER A 114 4.62 18.77 25.41
C SER A 114 4.52 19.47 24.05
N ILE A 115 4.11 18.72 23.04
CA ILE A 115 3.65 19.29 21.76
C ILE A 115 2.43 20.14 22.10
N SER A 116 2.65 21.44 22.25
CA SER A 116 1.61 22.46 22.25
C SER A 116 1.14 22.57 20.81
N TYR A 117 -0.05 22.04 20.52
CA TYR A 117 -0.81 22.51 19.37
C TYR A 117 -1.26 23.93 19.72
N LYS A 118 -0.57 24.92 19.17
CA LYS A 118 -1.21 26.22 18.94
C LYS A 118 -2.24 25.96 17.84
N GLU A 119 -3.51 26.03 18.19
CA GLU A 119 -4.57 26.38 17.25
C GLU A 119 -4.19 27.77 16.72
N GLU A 120 -3.58 27.79 15.54
CA GLU A 120 -3.53 29.02 14.75
C GLU A 120 -4.91 29.15 14.10
N ASP A 121 -5.67 30.13 14.59
CA ASP A 121 -6.91 30.61 13.99
C ASP A 121 -6.63 31.10 12.57
N HIS A 122 -6.67 30.17 11.61
CA HIS A 122 -6.87 30.53 10.21
C HIS A 122 -8.33 30.98 10.03
N GLN A 123 -8.59 32.25 10.36
CA GLN A 123 -9.72 32.99 9.80
C GLN A 123 -9.55 33.03 8.28
N GLY A 124 -10.14 32.05 7.62
CA GLY A 124 -10.32 32.04 6.18
C GLY A 124 -11.21 33.20 5.79
N LYS A 125 -10.65 34.15 5.03
CA LYS A 125 -11.42 35.01 4.15
C LYS A 125 -12.14 34.11 3.15
N THR A 126 -13.46 34.06 3.25
CA THR A 126 -14.31 33.50 2.21
C THR A 126 -14.45 34.56 1.13
N ASP A 127 -13.86 34.30 -0.03
CA ASP A 127 -14.23 34.99 -1.27
C ASP A 127 -15.65 34.54 -1.62
N LYS A 128 -16.63 35.28 -1.11
CA LYS A 128 -17.95 35.40 -1.71
C LYS A 128 -17.74 36.23 -2.96
N ASP A 129 -17.93 35.62 -4.12
CA ASP A 129 -18.44 36.24 -5.36
C ASP A 129 -18.19 35.25 -6.52
N ASN A 130 -19.04 34.23 -6.61
CA ASN A 130 -19.31 33.58 -7.90
C ASN A 130 -20.62 32.78 -7.86
N GLU A 131 -21.71 33.48 -7.55
CA GLU A 131 -23.06 33.05 -7.91
C GLU A 131 -23.63 34.08 -8.89
N LYS A 132 -23.51 33.81 -10.19
CA LYS A 132 -24.44 34.32 -11.21
C LYS A 132 -24.28 33.57 -12.52
N ALA A 133 -25.44 33.25 -13.11
CA ALA A 133 -25.69 32.77 -14.47
C ALA A 133 -25.44 31.28 -14.74
N PHE A 134 -26.44 30.46 -14.41
CA PHE A 134 -26.91 29.43 -15.35
C PHE A 134 -28.41 29.23 -15.13
N GLU A 135 -29.19 30.17 -15.66
CA GLU A 135 -30.64 30.01 -15.88
C GLU A 135 -30.84 29.23 -17.18
N GLU A 136 -31.79 28.29 -17.12
CA GLU A 136 -32.72 27.90 -18.20
C GLU A 136 -32.14 27.45 -19.56
N ALA A 137 -32.21 26.14 -19.80
CA ALA A 137 -32.45 25.61 -21.13
C ALA A 137 -33.33 24.36 -21.01
N ASP A 138 -34.51 24.51 -21.61
CA ASP A 138 -35.66 23.61 -21.60
C ASP A 138 -35.42 22.26 -22.27
N ASP A 139 -36.31 21.34 -21.87
CA ASP A 139 -36.77 20.14 -22.54
C ASP A 139 -36.44 20.02 -24.04
N PHE A 140 -35.58 19.06 -24.38
CA PHE A 140 -35.53 18.50 -25.73
C PHE A 140 -35.62 16.97 -25.64
N ILE A 141 -36.83 16.47 -25.89
CA ILE A 141 -37.14 15.06 -26.14
C ILE A 141 -36.88 14.82 -27.63
N PRO A 142 -35.91 13.97 -28.04
CA PRO A 142 -35.85 13.51 -29.42
C PRO A 142 -36.87 12.39 -29.58
N SER A 143 -37.92 12.70 -30.33
CA SER A 143 -38.89 11.75 -30.86
C SER A 143 -38.22 10.73 -31.78
N GLU A 144 -38.68 9.49 -31.65
CA GLU A 144 -38.51 8.41 -32.60
C GLU A 144 -39.09 8.83 -33.96
N GLU A 145 -38.28 8.77 -35.02
CA GLU A 145 -38.77 8.61 -36.38
C GLU A 145 -37.99 7.48 -37.04
N GLU A 146 -38.74 6.44 -37.35
CA GLU A 146 -38.46 5.43 -38.37
C GLU A 146 -38.33 6.13 -39.74
N ASP A 147 -37.41 5.68 -40.59
CA ASP A 147 -37.74 5.22 -41.94
C ASP A 147 -36.52 5.04 -42.87
N GLU A 148 -36.56 3.89 -43.55
CA GLU A 148 -36.21 3.63 -44.95
C GLU A 148 -34.74 3.68 -45.45
N ASP A 149 -34.24 2.46 -45.69
CA ASP A 149 -33.78 1.94 -46.99
C ASP A 149 -33.13 2.92 -47.99
N ALA A 150 -31.82 2.72 -48.25
CA ALA A 150 -31.25 2.85 -49.59
C ALA A 150 -29.88 2.17 -49.70
N ASP A 151 -29.93 0.93 -50.18
CA ASP A 151 -29.08 0.35 -51.21
C ASP A 151 -28.10 1.32 -51.92
N ARG A 152 -26.77 1.12 -51.77
CA ARG A 152 -25.78 1.50 -52.80
C ARG A 152 -24.38 0.93 -52.61
N THR A 153 -24.12 -0.11 -53.40
CA THR A 153 -22.97 -0.31 -54.31
C THR A 153 -21.55 -0.32 -53.75
N ASP A 154 -20.98 -1.52 -53.77
CA ASP A 154 -19.76 -1.90 -54.51
C ASP A 154 -18.96 -0.76 -55.17
N ASN A 155 -17.67 -0.69 -54.83
CA ASN A 155 -16.64 -0.48 -55.84
C ASN A 155 -15.25 -0.98 -55.38
N ASN A 156 -14.85 -2.08 -56.00
CA ASN A 156 -13.48 -2.46 -56.38
C ASN A 156 -12.50 -1.28 -56.55
N LYS A 157 -11.24 -1.45 -56.10
CA LYS A 157 -10.07 -1.45 -57.00
C LYS A 157 -8.75 -1.80 -56.29
N THR A 158 -8.13 -2.91 -56.74
CA THR A 158 -6.69 -3.12 -57.09
C THR A 158 -5.66 -2.09 -56.58
N ASP A 159 -4.46 -2.43 -56.09
CA ASP A 159 -3.54 -3.46 -56.58
C ASP A 159 -2.43 -3.76 -55.55
N PRO A 160 -1.81 -4.96 -55.61
CA PRO A 160 -0.60 -5.33 -54.88
C PRO A 160 0.65 -5.21 -55.77
N ARG A 161 1.81 -4.77 -55.25
CA ARG A 161 3.15 -5.04 -55.85
C ARG A 161 4.33 -4.49 -54.99
N PRO A 162 5.60 -4.90 -55.26
CA PRO A 162 6.26 -5.90 -54.43
C PRO A 162 7.68 -5.49 -53.96
N ASN A 163 8.33 -6.43 -53.26
CA ASN A 163 9.77 -6.63 -53.09
C ASN A 163 10.72 -5.74 -53.92
N LEU A 164 11.63 -5.06 -53.23
CA LEU A 164 12.93 -4.67 -53.75
C LEU A 164 14.01 -5.07 -52.74
N LEU A 165 14.71 -6.17 -53.08
CA LEU A 165 16.07 -6.41 -52.64
C LEU A 165 16.93 -5.17 -52.93
N ARG A 166 17.69 -4.70 -51.93
CA ARG A 166 18.98 -4.07 -52.22
C ARG A 166 20.03 -4.48 -51.21
N ARG A 167 20.88 -5.39 -51.69
CA ARG A 167 22.22 -5.70 -51.20
C ARG A 167 23.16 -4.49 -51.37
N THR A 168 24.32 -4.60 -50.71
CA THR A 168 25.58 -3.85 -50.89
C THR A 168 25.61 -2.52 -50.13
N THR A 169 26.65 -2.10 -49.41
CA THR A 169 28.07 -2.49 -49.32
C THR A 169 28.63 -2.15 -47.93
N THR A 170 29.57 -2.97 -47.49
CA THR A 170 30.58 -2.71 -46.47
C THR A 170 31.31 -1.37 -46.67
N THR A 171 31.48 -0.58 -45.62
CA THR A 171 32.53 0.44 -45.54
C THR A 171 33.16 0.39 -44.15
N THR A 172 34.30 -0.29 -44.09
CA THR A 172 35.25 -0.29 -43.00
C THR A 172 36.11 0.95 -43.15
N THR A 173 35.90 1.96 -42.32
CA THR A 173 36.86 3.05 -42.12
C THR A 173 37.45 2.93 -40.72
N ARG A 174 38.66 2.37 -40.70
CA ARG A 174 39.66 2.60 -39.68
C ARG A 174 39.77 4.10 -39.42
N SER A 175 39.64 4.51 -38.17
CA SER A 175 40.36 5.67 -37.67
C SER A 175 40.93 5.34 -36.31
N ALA A 176 42.25 5.18 -36.32
CA ALA A 176 43.08 5.12 -35.14
C ALA A 176 43.12 6.52 -34.51
N ALA A 177 42.82 6.61 -33.22
CA ALA A 177 43.13 7.79 -32.43
C ALA A 177 43.74 7.35 -31.10
N ALA A 178 45.06 7.51 -31.09
CA ALA A 178 45.97 7.68 -29.97
C ALA A 178 45.40 7.55 -28.54
N VAL A 179 45.88 6.50 -27.89
CA VAL A 179 45.99 6.36 -26.44
C VAL A 179 46.90 7.48 -25.92
N VAL A 180 46.34 8.47 -25.23
CA VAL A 180 47.10 9.43 -24.40
C VAL A 180 46.98 8.99 -22.95
N VAL A 181 48.01 8.28 -22.48
CA VAL A 181 48.22 7.98 -21.06
C VAL A 181 48.68 9.26 -20.36
N HIS A 182 47.79 9.91 -19.61
CA HIS A 182 48.19 10.92 -18.64
C HIS A 182 48.44 10.27 -17.28
N ARG A 183 49.72 10.21 -16.95
CA ARG A 183 50.34 9.77 -15.71
C ARG A 183 50.24 10.91 -14.67
N PRO A 184 49.51 10.77 -13.55
CA PRO A 184 49.60 11.76 -12.48
C PRO A 184 50.89 11.54 -11.69
N LYS A 185 51.62 12.64 -11.50
CA LYS A 185 52.84 12.75 -10.70
C LYS A 185 52.56 12.32 -9.25
N GLN A 186 53.41 11.43 -8.75
CA GLN A 186 53.55 11.15 -7.32
C GLN A 186 54.27 12.34 -6.67
N ASP A 187 53.56 13.15 -5.90
CA ASP A 187 54.18 14.07 -4.94
C ASP A 187 54.30 13.38 -3.59
N SER A 188 55.53 12.96 -3.31
CA SER A 188 55.99 12.45 -2.04
C SER A 188 56.40 13.60 -1.13
N SER A 189 55.48 14.08 -0.28
CA SER A 189 55.84 14.88 0.91
C SER A 189 55.47 14.11 2.18
N LYS A 190 56.43 13.33 2.66
CA LYS A 190 56.44 12.71 3.98
C LYS A 190 56.55 13.82 5.04
N LYS A 191 55.46 14.09 5.78
CA LYS A 191 55.54 14.72 7.11
C LYS A 191 55.35 13.62 8.15
N GLN A 192 56.46 13.17 8.73
CA GLN A 192 56.47 12.35 9.94
C GLN A 192 55.99 13.20 11.12
N TYR A 193 54.76 12.97 11.58
CA TYR A 193 54.35 13.35 12.94
C TYR A 193 54.53 12.13 13.83
N SER A 194 55.62 12.12 14.59
CA SER A 194 55.82 11.24 15.74
C SER A 194 54.88 11.69 16.87
N SER A 195 53.67 11.11 16.95
CA SER A 195 52.84 11.24 18.14
C SER A 195 53.07 10.06 19.07
N THR A 196 54.00 10.26 20.00
CA THR A 196 54.16 9.46 21.22
C THR A 196 52.92 9.68 22.10
N ARG A 197 51.85 8.93 21.83
CA ARG A 197 50.70 8.81 22.75
C ARG A 197 50.62 7.37 23.23
N GLN A 198 51.69 6.96 23.90
CA GLN A 198 51.74 5.73 24.67
C GLN A 198 50.77 5.85 25.86
N GLN A 199 49.84 4.91 25.90
CA GLN A 199 49.49 4.14 27.09
C GLN A 199 48.99 4.92 28.31
N GLN A 200 47.76 5.42 28.21
CA GLN A 200 46.81 5.28 29.32
C GLN A 200 45.51 4.67 28.76
N GLN A 201 45.57 3.37 28.45
CA GLN A 201 44.36 2.55 28.48
C GLN A 201 43.94 2.44 29.95
N GLN A 202 43.26 3.48 30.43
CA GLN A 202 42.39 3.33 31.59
C GLN A 202 41.41 2.24 31.22
N GLN A 203 41.50 1.13 31.95
CA GLN A 203 40.54 0.04 31.92
C GLN A 203 39.17 0.65 32.22
N GLN A 204 38.42 0.99 31.17
CA GLN A 204 37.04 1.36 31.35
C GLN A 204 36.39 0.15 32.02
N PRO A 205 35.77 0.33 33.21
CA PRO A 205 35.11 -0.77 33.89
C PRO A 205 34.13 -1.36 32.88
N GLN A 206 34.32 -2.63 32.53
CA GLN A 206 33.38 -3.34 31.69
C GLN A 206 32.04 -3.30 32.42
N THR A 207 31.21 -2.32 32.07
CA THR A 207 29.85 -2.26 32.54
C THR A 207 29.21 -3.51 31.95
N LYS A 208 29.05 -4.54 32.78
CA LYS A 208 28.34 -5.77 32.45
C LYS A 208 26.97 -5.35 31.93
N TYR A 209 26.84 -5.23 30.61
CA TYR A 209 25.55 -5.02 29.99
C TYR A 209 24.70 -6.24 30.39
N PRO A 210 23.47 -6.02 30.89
CA PRO A 210 22.60 -7.14 31.20
C PRO A 210 22.48 -8.02 29.95
N PRO A 211 22.48 -9.35 30.11
CA PRO A 211 22.41 -10.27 28.99
C PRO A 211 21.21 -9.88 28.11
N LYS A 212 21.44 -9.81 26.79
CA LYS A 212 20.39 -9.49 25.82
C LYS A 212 19.22 -10.45 26.06
N PRO A 213 17.99 -9.96 26.29
CA PRO A 213 16.86 -10.84 26.55
C PRO A 213 16.67 -11.80 25.38
N PRO A 214 16.18 -13.03 25.64
CA PRO A 214 15.95 -14.02 24.60
C PRO A 214 15.01 -13.44 23.52
N PRO A 215 15.19 -13.82 22.25
CA PRO A 215 14.32 -13.37 21.17
C PRO A 215 12.87 -13.74 21.49
N VAL A 216 11.97 -12.75 21.43
CA VAL A 216 10.54 -12.96 21.67
C VAL A 216 10.01 -13.90 20.59
N SER A 217 9.43 -15.04 21.01
CA SER A 217 8.76 -15.94 20.09
C SER A 217 7.60 -15.21 19.41
N LEU A 218 7.50 -15.35 18.09
CA LEU A 218 6.42 -14.74 17.33
C LEU A 218 5.10 -15.44 17.68
N SER A 219 4.01 -14.67 17.74
CA SER A 219 2.69 -15.27 17.96
C SER A 219 2.38 -16.29 16.86
N PRO A 220 1.75 -17.44 17.18
CA PRO A 220 1.42 -18.46 16.19
C PRO A 220 0.62 -17.90 15.00
N ASN A 221 -0.22 -16.89 15.25
CA ASN A 221 -1.06 -16.24 14.23
C ASN A 221 -0.37 -15.09 13.50
N SER A 222 0.93 -14.86 13.73
CA SER A 222 1.70 -13.87 13.01
C SER A 222 1.86 -14.29 11.55
N ALA A 223 1.62 -13.39 10.61
CA ALA A 223 1.88 -13.63 9.18
C ALA A 223 3.32 -14.12 8.91
N ARG A 224 4.28 -13.72 9.74
CA ARG A 224 5.69 -14.15 9.65
C ARG A 224 5.92 -15.64 9.91
N ASN A 225 4.96 -16.32 10.54
CA ASN A 225 5.04 -17.75 10.81
C ASN A 225 4.33 -18.59 9.73
N ILE A 226 3.59 -17.95 8.82
CA ILE A 226 2.84 -18.61 7.77
C ILE A 226 3.70 -18.65 6.50
N SER A 227 3.94 -19.84 5.98
CA SER A 227 4.58 -20.05 4.67
C SER A 227 3.59 -19.74 3.56
N ILE A 228 4.06 -19.02 2.55
CA ILE A 228 3.33 -18.76 1.32
C ILE A 228 4.20 -19.22 0.16
N GLU A 229 3.60 -19.83 -0.87
CA GLU A 229 4.33 -20.17 -2.10
C GLU A 229 4.02 -19.09 -3.14
N VAL A 230 4.88 -18.07 -3.22
CA VAL A 230 4.61 -16.88 -4.05
C VAL A 230 4.23 -17.21 -5.49
N PRO A 231 4.94 -18.11 -6.21
CA PRO A 231 4.55 -18.46 -7.59
C PRO A 231 3.14 -19.03 -7.68
N ARG A 232 2.76 -19.91 -6.74
CA ARG A 232 1.44 -20.53 -6.70
C ARG A 232 0.35 -19.49 -6.40
N LEU A 233 0.56 -18.62 -5.40
CA LEU A 233 -0.39 -17.54 -5.07
C LEU A 233 -0.72 -16.65 -6.27
N VAL A 234 0.30 -16.34 -7.08
CA VAL A 234 0.19 -15.38 -8.17
C VAL A 234 -0.26 -16.04 -9.47
N LEU A 235 0.39 -17.14 -9.86
CA LEU A 235 0.33 -17.72 -11.20
C LEU A 235 -0.48 -19.00 -11.33
N ASP A 236 -1.04 -19.52 -10.24
CA ASP A 236 -1.94 -20.68 -10.33
C ASP A 236 -3.06 -20.40 -11.37
N PRO A 237 -3.21 -21.23 -12.40
CA PRO A 237 -4.19 -21.01 -13.47
C PRO A 237 -5.64 -20.93 -12.96
N GLU A 238 -5.97 -21.73 -11.95
CA GLU A 238 -7.33 -21.85 -11.42
C GLU A 238 -7.56 -20.80 -10.33
N GLN A 239 -6.65 -20.75 -9.36
CA GLN A 239 -6.87 -20.04 -8.11
C GLN A 239 -5.92 -18.85 -7.90
N GLY A 240 -4.96 -18.64 -8.81
CA GLY A 240 -3.99 -17.56 -8.72
C GLY A 240 -4.62 -16.18 -8.83
N TRP A 241 -4.04 -15.22 -8.10
CA TRP A 241 -4.62 -13.90 -7.90
C TRP A 241 -4.22 -12.85 -8.93
N LEU A 242 -3.32 -13.14 -9.88
CA LEU A 242 -2.82 -12.16 -10.84
C LEU A 242 -3.95 -11.39 -11.56
N GLY A 243 -3.98 -10.07 -11.43
CA GLY A 243 -4.99 -9.18 -12.01
C GLY A 243 -6.39 -9.27 -11.40
N LYS A 244 -6.65 -10.16 -10.44
CA LYS A 244 -7.98 -10.30 -9.81
C LYS A 244 -8.17 -9.25 -8.71
N PRO A 245 -9.33 -8.56 -8.66
CA PRO A 245 -9.68 -7.71 -7.52
C PRO A 245 -9.99 -8.55 -6.29
N MET A 246 -9.65 -8.03 -5.12
CA MET A 246 -10.18 -8.52 -3.85
C MET A 246 -11.69 -8.24 -3.73
N THR A 247 -12.41 -9.12 -3.06
CA THR A 247 -13.86 -8.99 -2.81
C THR A 247 -14.21 -7.82 -1.90
N ALA A 248 -13.28 -7.40 -1.05
CA ALA A 248 -13.44 -6.26 -0.15
C ALA A 248 -12.19 -5.37 -0.16
N THR A 249 -12.33 -4.18 0.43
CA THR A 249 -11.21 -3.25 0.59
C THR A 249 -10.40 -3.56 1.85
N GLY A 250 -9.11 -3.22 1.81
CA GLY A 250 -8.23 -3.28 2.97
C GLY A 250 -7.17 -4.38 2.89
N LYS A 251 -6.17 -4.31 3.78
CA LYS A 251 -5.09 -5.30 3.82
C LYS A 251 -5.52 -6.59 4.50
N ALA A 252 -6.46 -6.51 5.46
CA ALA A 252 -6.89 -7.67 6.24
C ALA A 252 -7.46 -8.78 5.35
N ILE A 253 -8.34 -8.41 4.41
CA ILE A 253 -8.91 -9.37 3.45
C ILE A 253 -7.81 -10.05 2.62
N VAL A 254 -6.83 -9.30 2.11
CA VAL A 254 -5.71 -9.89 1.35
C VAL A 254 -4.92 -10.87 2.21
N MET A 255 -4.64 -10.51 3.46
CA MET A 255 -3.90 -11.37 4.39
C MET A 255 -4.66 -12.66 4.69
N GLU A 256 -5.95 -12.55 4.99
CA GLU A 256 -6.84 -13.67 5.32
C GLU A 256 -7.00 -14.60 4.12
N THR A 257 -7.32 -14.06 2.94
CA THR A 257 -7.43 -14.81 1.70
C THR A 257 -6.12 -15.52 1.34
N ALA A 258 -4.97 -14.85 1.47
CA ALA A 258 -3.67 -15.46 1.18
C ALA A 258 -3.34 -16.62 2.14
N ALA A 259 -3.67 -16.50 3.43
CA ALA A 259 -3.43 -17.60 4.37
C ALA A 259 -4.38 -18.77 4.13
N GLN A 260 -5.68 -18.51 3.89
CA GLN A 260 -6.65 -19.54 3.56
C GLN A 260 -6.20 -20.36 2.35
N TYR A 261 -5.63 -19.70 1.35
CA TYR A 261 -5.13 -20.34 0.13
C TYR A 261 -4.03 -21.39 0.37
N PHE A 262 -3.17 -21.20 1.38
CA PHE A 262 -2.03 -22.10 1.65
C PHE A 262 -2.25 -23.10 2.77
N SER A 263 -3.48 -23.23 3.24
CA SER A 263 -3.73 -23.94 4.46
C SER A 263 -4.57 -25.17 4.19
N SER A 264 -3.96 -26.33 4.44
CA SER A 264 -4.60 -27.64 4.28
C SER A 264 -5.67 -27.91 5.35
N ASP A 265 -5.59 -27.23 6.50
CA ASP A 265 -6.46 -27.48 7.66
C ASP A 265 -7.67 -26.52 7.69
N THR A 266 -8.72 -26.85 6.94
CA THR A 266 -9.93 -26.02 6.80
C THR A 266 -10.61 -25.70 8.13
N GLN A 267 -10.53 -26.59 9.13
CA GLN A 267 -11.29 -26.45 10.39
C GLN A 267 -10.63 -25.53 11.43
N GLN A 268 -9.30 -25.47 11.52
CA GLN A 268 -8.64 -24.61 12.54
C GLN A 268 -8.57 -23.14 12.12
N GLN A 269 -8.89 -22.81 10.88
CA GLN A 269 -8.61 -21.49 10.30
C GLN A 269 -9.75 -20.50 10.32
N GLN A 270 -11.00 -20.96 10.30
CA GLN A 270 -12.13 -20.05 10.42
C GLN A 270 -12.08 -19.23 11.73
N GLN A 271 -11.29 -19.67 12.71
CA GLN A 271 -11.15 -18.99 14.00
C GLN A 271 -9.89 -18.12 14.15
N ARG A 272 -8.88 -18.23 13.28
CA ARG A 272 -7.58 -17.58 13.50
C ARG A 272 -7.41 -16.32 12.65
N LYS A 273 -7.81 -15.19 13.23
CA LYS A 273 -7.47 -13.87 12.71
C LYS A 273 -5.95 -13.68 12.66
N ILE A 274 -5.43 -13.38 11.47
CA ILE A 274 -3.99 -13.17 11.26
C ILE A 274 -3.56 -11.84 11.89
N SER A 275 -2.47 -11.89 12.64
CA SER A 275 -1.84 -10.69 13.19
C SER A 275 -0.79 -10.15 12.22
N PHE A 276 -0.92 -8.89 11.85
CA PHE A 276 0.01 -8.18 10.97
C PHE A 276 0.00 -6.67 11.25
N ASN A 277 0.99 -5.95 10.75
CA ASN A 277 1.05 -4.50 10.93
C ASN A 277 0.29 -3.78 9.81
N LYS A 278 -0.94 -3.33 10.09
CA LYS A 278 -1.79 -2.63 9.12
C LYS A 278 -1.18 -1.35 8.53
N TYR A 279 -0.28 -0.70 9.27
CA TYR A 279 0.37 0.54 8.88
C TYR A 279 1.63 0.34 8.03
N CYS A 280 2.08 -0.91 7.83
CA CYS A 280 3.29 -1.16 7.06
C CYS A 280 3.01 -1.17 5.56
N GLY A 281 3.88 -0.53 4.77
CA GLY A 281 3.87 -0.60 3.30
C GLY A 281 4.43 -1.90 2.75
N ALA A 282 5.19 -2.66 3.56
CA ALA A 282 5.72 -3.98 3.24
C ALA A 282 5.43 -4.95 4.39
N GLN A 283 4.69 -6.03 4.13
CA GLN A 283 4.37 -7.03 5.14
C GLN A 283 5.17 -8.30 4.89
N ASP A 284 5.93 -8.68 5.91
CA ASP A 284 6.78 -9.86 5.87
C ASP A 284 5.97 -11.14 6.16
N TRP A 285 6.24 -12.18 5.37
CA TRP A 285 5.78 -13.56 5.55
C TRP A 285 6.98 -14.49 5.75
N LYS A 286 6.73 -15.76 6.09
CA LYS A 286 7.82 -16.72 6.27
C LYS A 286 8.63 -16.90 4.98
N GLN A 287 7.94 -16.96 3.84
CA GLN A 287 8.52 -17.17 2.49
C GLN A 287 7.99 -16.14 1.48
N GLY A 288 8.14 -14.86 1.79
CA GLY A 288 7.79 -13.79 0.85
C GLY A 288 7.48 -12.47 1.52
N ILE A 289 7.25 -11.44 0.70
CA ILE A 289 6.93 -10.10 1.14
C ILE A 289 5.76 -9.58 0.31
N PHE A 290 4.75 -9.03 0.97
CA PHE A 290 3.67 -8.29 0.29
C PHE A 290 3.99 -6.80 0.30
N LEU A 291 4.03 -6.20 -0.88
CA LEU A 291 4.23 -4.76 -1.08
C LEU A 291 2.90 -4.08 -1.37
N TRP A 292 2.49 -3.15 -0.52
CA TRP A 292 1.20 -2.45 -0.62
C TRP A 292 1.37 -1.08 -1.24
N VAL A 293 0.63 -0.81 -2.31
CA VAL A 293 0.75 0.42 -3.07
C VAL A 293 -0.62 1.05 -3.30
N ASN A 294 -0.71 2.33 -2.97
CA ASN A 294 -1.84 3.17 -3.30
C ASN A 294 -1.46 3.99 -4.55
N LEU A 295 -2.28 3.92 -5.59
CA LEU A 295 -2.11 4.67 -6.83
C LEU A 295 -3.09 5.84 -6.86
N GLY A 296 -2.59 7.02 -7.22
CA GLY A 296 -3.32 8.29 -7.16
C GLY A 296 -3.63 8.75 -5.74
N GLY A 297 -4.55 9.71 -5.62
CA GLY A 297 -4.97 10.30 -4.35
C GLY A 297 -4.84 11.82 -4.35
N LYS A 298 -5.61 12.52 -3.53
CA LYS A 298 -5.59 14.00 -3.51
C LYS A 298 -4.21 14.58 -3.16
N ASP A 299 -3.45 13.85 -2.34
CA ASP A 299 -2.11 14.26 -1.92
C ASP A 299 -1.03 14.02 -3.00
N SER A 300 -1.31 13.25 -4.06
CA SER A 300 -0.31 12.99 -5.11
C SER A 300 -0.03 14.21 -6.00
N ASN A 301 -0.93 15.20 -6.02
CA ASN A 301 -0.81 16.34 -6.91
C ASN A 301 0.09 17.47 -6.36
N ASN A 302 0.29 17.52 -5.05
CA ASN A 302 1.02 18.64 -4.42
C ASN A 302 2.51 18.37 -4.21
N ASP A 303 2.96 17.10 -4.22
CA ASP A 303 4.38 16.74 -4.17
C ASP A 303 4.73 15.84 -5.36
N VAL A 304 4.91 16.46 -6.52
CA VAL A 304 5.27 15.81 -7.81
C VAL A 304 6.45 14.84 -7.65
N LYS A 305 7.30 15.02 -6.63
CA LYS A 305 8.52 14.23 -6.44
C LYS A 305 8.30 12.86 -5.79
N LYS A 306 7.12 12.53 -5.26
CA LYS A 306 6.92 11.29 -4.45
C LYS A 306 5.64 10.53 -4.75
N LYS A 307 5.31 10.32 -6.03
CA LYS A 307 4.18 9.46 -6.43
C LYS A 307 4.65 8.02 -6.74
N ASN A 308 4.00 7.03 -6.13
CA ASN A 308 4.10 5.65 -6.62
C ASN A 308 3.40 5.62 -7.97
N ASP A 309 4.12 5.20 -8.99
CA ASP A 309 3.58 5.21 -10.35
C ASP A 309 4.19 4.09 -11.19
N PHE A 310 3.47 3.70 -12.21
CA PHE A 310 3.94 2.80 -13.25
C PHE A 310 4.62 3.62 -14.35
N TYR A 311 5.64 3.03 -14.98
CA TYR A 311 6.33 3.64 -16.10
C TYR A 311 6.97 2.56 -16.97
N GLU A 312 7.58 2.96 -18.09
CA GLU A 312 8.04 2.01 -19.13
C GLU A 312 6.90 1.06 -19.55
N GLN A 313 5.75 1.65 -19.92
CA GLN A 313 4.54 0.91 -20.31
C GLN A 313 4.04 -0.04 -19.20
N GLY A 314 4.28 0.28 -17.93
CA GLY A 314 3.83 -0.57 -16.82
C GLY A 314 4.77 -1.67 -16.37
N ARG A 315 5.88 -1.86 -17.08
CA ARG A 315 6.84 -2.91 -16.75
C ARG A 315 7.64 -2.60 -15.50
N LYS A 316 7.72 -1.32 -15.12
CA LYS A 316 8.40 -0.86 -13.91
C LYS A 316 7.47 -0.01 -13.07
N MET A 317 7.73 0.01 -11.77
CA MET A 317 7.01 0.85 -10.84
C MET A 317 7.93 1.44 -9.78
N THR A 318 7.61 2.66 -9.35
CA THR A 318 8.28 3.32 -8.23
C THR A 318 7.56 2.99 -6.93
N TRP A 319 8.34 2.67 -5.90
CA TRP A 319 7.82 2.48 -4.55
C TRP A 319 8.60 3.28 -3.53
N TYR A 320 7.89 3.99 -2.66
CA TYR A 320 8.49 4.75 -1.57
C TYR A 320 8.28 4.02 -0.24
N GLY A 321 9.38 3.83 0.50
CA GLY A 321 9.33 3.30 1.84
C GLY A 321 8.50 4.17 2.80
N GLY A 322 8.15 3.62 3.96
CA GLY A 322 7.59 4.42 5.03
C GLY A 322 8.62 5.45 5.54
N SER A 323 8.17 6.57 6.10
CA SER A 323 9.05 7.61 6.68
C SER A 323 10.01 7.10 7.76
N ARG A 324 9.70 5.96 8.37
CA ARG A 324 10.53 5.28 9.39
C ARG A 324 11.43 4.17 8.82
N MET A 325 11.30 3.85 7.53
CA MET A 325 12.11 2.83 6.87
C MET A 325 13.41 3.47 6.39
N LYS A 326 14.46 3.30 7.19
CA LYS A 326 15.83 3.73 6.86
C LYS A 326 16.52 2.65 6.01
N PRO A 327 17.54 3.01 5.22
CA PRO A 327 18.33 2.03 4.45
C PRO A 327 18.81 0.82 5.26
N GLU A 328 19.18 1.01 6.52
CA GLU A 328 19.71 -0.05 7.41
C GLU A 328 18.60 -0.88 8.08
N SER A 329 17.33 -0.52 7.90
CA SER A 329 16.23 -1.23 8.55
C SER A 329 16.09 -2.65 8.02
N ASN A 330 15.79 -3.61 8.91
CA ASN A 330 15.69 -5.03 8.56
C ASN A 330 14.75 -5.30 7.38
N MET A 331 13.64 -4.54 7.27
CA MET A 331 12.71 -4.68 6.14
C MET A 331 13.34 -4.25 4.81
N ILE A 332 14.12 -3.17 4.79
CA ILE A 332 14.82 -2.71 3.58
C ILE A 332 15.89 -3.72 3.17
N GLN A 333 16.67 -4.22 4.12
CA GLN A 333 17.68 -5.25 3.87
C GLN A 333 17.02 -6.54 3.33
N LYS A 334 15.86 -6.94 3.89
CA LYS A 334 15.11 -8.10 3.39
C LYS A 334 14.56 -7.88 1.97
N LEU A 335 14.01 -6.70 1.67
CA LEU A 335 13.57 -6.34 0.31
C LEU A 335 14.71 -6.43 -0.70
N LEU A 336 15.90 -5.92 -0.35
CA LEU A 336 17.09 -6.00 -1.19
C LEU A 336 17.57 -7.45 -1.36
N GLN A 337 17.56 -8.25 -0.30
CA GLN A 337 17.96 -9.65 -0.35
C GLN A 337 17.03 -10.46 -1.25
N VAL A 338 15.72 -10.42 -0.99
CA VAL A 338 14.71 -11.19 -1.75
C VAL A 338 14.61 -10.67 -3.18
N GLY A 339 14.58 -9.35 -3.38
CA GLY A 339 14.40 -8.75 -4.70
C GLY A 339 15.57 -8.99 -5.66
N LYS A 340 16.78 -9.22 -5.15
CA LYS A 340 17.98 -9.52 -5.96
C LYS A 340 18.18 -10.99 -6.27
N LEU A 341 17.32 -11.89 -5.74
CA LEU A 341 17.41 -13.31 -6.07
C LEU A 341 17.19 -13.55 -7.57
N PRO A 342 17.89 -14.53 -8.17
CA PRO A 342 17.76 -14.83 -9.59
C PRO A 342 16.36 -15.37 -9.91
N VAL A 343 15.74 -14.78 -10.93
CA VAL A 343 14.43 -15.19 -11.45
C VAL A 343 14.67 -16.38 -12.37
N GLY A 344 14.40 -17.60 -11.91
CA GLY A 344 14.59 -18.81 -12.73
C GLY A 344 14.74 -20.10 -11.94
N ASN A 345 15.12 -20.00 -10.66
CA ASN A 345 15.10 -21.18 -9.79
C ASN A 345 13.69 -21.31 -9.21
N ALA A 346 12.80 -21.97 -9.97
CA ALA A 346 11.40 -22.23 -9.63
C ALA A 346 11.18 -22.88 -8.24
N THR A 347 12.25 -23.32 -7.59
CA THR A 347 12.27 -23.88 -6.24
C THR A 347 12.23 -22.84 -5.13
N THR A 348 12.54 -21.56 -5.38
CA THR A 348 12.46 -20.55 -4.32
C THR A 348 11.02 -20.08 -4.17
N SER A 349 10.36 -20.57 -3.12
CA SER A 349 9.06 -20.07 -2.66
C SER A 349 9.08 -18.59 -2.26
N ASP A 350 10.27 -18.03 -2.05
CA ASP A 350 10.51 -16.62 -1.73
C ASP A 350 10.24 -15.70 -2.92
N GLY A 351 9.59 -14.57 -2.64
CA GLY A 351 9.38 -13.51 -3.62
C GLY A 351 8.72 -12.28 -3.03
N ILE A 352 8.62 -11.22 -3.82
CA ILE A 352 7.90 -10.00 -3.47
C ILE A 352 6.65 -9.92 -4.35
N VAL A 353 5.47 -9.85 -3.73
CA VAL A 353 4.18 -9.73 -4.43
C VAL A 353 3.67 -8.30 -4.32
N LEU A 354 3.34 -7.69 -5.46
CA LEU A 354 2.79 -6.35 -5.54
C LEU A 354 1.26 -6.37 -5.43
N TRP A 355 0.75 -5.63 -4.45
CA TRP A 355 -0.67 -5.38 -4.26
C TRP A 355 -0.95 -3.89 -4.43
N CYS A 356 -1.71 -3.54 -5.46
CA CYS A 356 -2.06 -2.16 -5.79
C CYS A 356 -3.54 -1.89 -5.57
N ARG A 357 -3.91 -0.67 -5.20
CA ARG A 357 -5.30 -0.18 -5.25
C ARG A 357 -5.33 1.24 -5.78
N ARG A 358 -6.36 1.58 -6.54
CA ARG A 358 -6.55 2.89 -7.16
C ARG A 358 -7.43 3.78 -6.30
N TYR A 359 -7.11 5.06 -6.26
CA TYR A 359 -8.00 6.09 -5.72
C TYR A 359 -9.13 6.37 -6.71
N GLU A 360 -10.37 6.20 -6.26
CA GLU A 360 -11.57 6.50 -7.03
C GLU A 360 -12.01 7.94 -6.72
N THR A 361 -11.69 8.89 -7.61
CA THR A 361 -11.97 10.32 -7.42
C THR A 361 -13.43 10.60 -7.15
N ALA A 362 -14.35 9.93 -7.86
CA ALA A 362 -15.80 10.10 -7.71
C ALA A 362 -16.28 9.75 -6.28
N LYS A 363 -15.76 8.66 -5.70
CA LYS A 363 -16.15 8.21 -4.35
C LYS A 363 -15.23 8.74 -3.25
N ARG A 364 -14.16 9.45 -3.62
CA ARG A 364 -13.10 9.95 -2.73
C ARG A 364 -12.51 8.89 -1.81
N THR A 365 -12.48 7.64 -2.25
CA THR A 365 -12.01 6.48 -1.48
C THR A 365 -11.09 5.60 -2.32
N PHE A 366 -10.38 4.66 -1.69
CA PHE A 366 -9.61 3.65 -2.40
C PHE A 366 -10.47 2.42 -2.68
N GLY A 367 -10.37 1.90 -3.90
CA GLY A 367 -10.98 0.64 -4.30
C GLY A 367 -10.32 -0.61 -3.67
N PRO A 368 -10.74 -1.81 -4.10
CA PRO A 368 -10.12 -3.06 -3.68
C PRO A 368 -8.66 -3.19 -4.16
N TYR A 369 -7.89 -4.06 -3.51
CA TYR A 369 -6.55 -4.39 -3.96
C TYR A 369 -6.58 -5.37 -5.15
N TYR A 370 -5.62 -5.22 -6.06
CA TYR A 370 -5.34 -6.11 -7.18
C TYR A 370 -3.93 -6.68 -7.02
N CYS A 371 -3.76 -7.98 -7.27
CA CYS A 371 -2.42 -8.58 -7.33
C CYS A 371 -1.80 -8.25 -8.69
N MET A 372 -0.79 -7.41 -8.73
CA MET A 372 -0.12 -7.06 -9.98
C MET A 372 0.95 -8.09 -10.37
N GLY A 373 1.32 -8.97 -9.45
CA GLY A 373 2.27 -10.05 -9.69
C GLY A 373 3.56 -9.89 -8.90
N ARG A 374 4.60 -10.60 -9.34
CA ARG A 374 5.90 -10.69 -8.68
C ARG A 374 6.81 -9.55 -9.11
N LEU A 375 7.62 -9.08 -8.16
CA LEU A 375 8.58 -8.00 -8.37
C LEU A 375 10.01 -8.51 -8.36
N LYS A 376 10.82 -7.93 -9.24
CA LYS A 376 12.29 -8.03 -9.23
C LYS A 376 12.89 -6.68 -8.90
N TYR A 377 13.93 -6.68 -8.08
CA TYR A 377 14.70 -5.48 -7.80
C TYR A 377 15.39 -4.97 -9.07
N GLU A 378 15.21 -3.68 -9.36
CA GLU A 378 15.92 -2.98 -10.43
C GLU A 378 16.96 -2.01 -9.83
N SER A 379 16.50 -1.06 -9.01
CA SER A 379 17.35 -0.06 -8.37
C SER A 379 16.72 0.53 -7.11
N HIS A 380 17.50 1.24 -6.30
CA HIS A 380 16.98 2.07 -5.20
C HIS A 380 17.91 3.25 -4.92
N ASN A 381 17.39 4.29 -4.28
CA ASN A 381 18.18 5.43 -3.80
C ASN A 381 18.12 5.48 -2.26
N PRO A 382 19.21 5.08 -1.56
CA PRO A 382 19.26 5.09 -0.10
C PRO A 382 19.43 6.49 0.51
N ASN A 383 19.82 7.49 -0.29
CA ASN A 383 20.11 8.84 0.17
C ASN A 383 18.87 9.75 0.22
N VAL A 384 17.72 9.25 -0.25
CA VAL A 384 16.43 9.96 -0.22
C VAL A 384 15.58 9.42 0.92
N MET A 385 14.88 10.32 1.63
CA MET A 385 13.91 9.95 2.65
C MET A 385 12.48 10.35 2.22
N PRO A 386 11.56 9.39 2.11
CA PRO A 386 11.75 7.95 2.30
C PRO A 386 12.62 7.28 1.22
N VAL A 387 13.19 6.11 1.55
CA VAL A 387 13.97 5.30 0.59
C VAL A 387 13.10 4.98 -0.62
N THR A 388 13.62 5.24 -1.81
CA THR A 388 12.89 5.05 -3.07
C THR A 388 13.41 3.82 -3.80
N PHE A 389 12.51 2.96 -4.26
CA PHE A 389 12.81 1.76 -5.04
C PHE A 389 12.21 1.85 -6.43
N VAL A 390 12.89 1.20 -7.37
CA VAL A 390 12.34 0.79 -8.64
C VAL A 390 12.23 -0.72 -8.65
N TRP A 391 11.04 -1.20 -8.98
CA TRP A 391 10.74 -2.60 -9.15
C TRP A 391 10.35 -2.89 -10.59
N ARG A 392 10.83 -4.01 -11.12
CA ARG A 392 10.39 -4.56 -12.41
C ARG A 392 9.32 -5.61 -12.17
N LEU A 393 8.21 -5.52 -12.90
CA LEU A 393 7.13 -6.49 -12.85
C LEU A 393 7.49 -7.72 -13.70
N LEU A 394 7.58 -8.88 -13.06
CA LEU A 394 7.96 -10.12 -13.74
C LEU A 394 6.80 -10.72 -14.53
N ASP A 395 5.60 -10.58 -14.02
CA ASP A 395 4.39 -11.20 -14.59
C ASP A 395 3.63 -10.24 -15.51
N TYR A 396 4.29 -9.19 -16.02
CA TYR A 396 3.68 -8.16 -16.86
C TYR A 396 2.97 -8.75 -18.08
N GLU A 397 3.61 -9.65 -18.83
CA GLU A 397 3.00 -10.24 -20.03
C GLU A 397 1.76 -11.06 -19.68
N ALA A 398 1.84 -11.88 -18.63
CA ALA A 398 0.71 -12.68 -18.16
C ALA A 398 -0.42 -11.80 -17.62
N LEU A 399 -0.10 -10.66 -17.01
CA LEU A 399 -1.07 -9.69 -16.52
C LEU A 399 -1.80 -9.01 -17.69
N MET A 400 -1.07 -8.63 -18.75
CA MET A 400 -1.65 -7.96 -19.93
C MET A 400 -2.42 -8.92 -20.84
N ALA A 401 -2.07 -10.20 -20.86
CA ALA A 401 -2.73 -11.22 -21.67
C ALA A 401 -4.11 -11.66 -21.14
N ARG A 402 -4.45 -11.35 -19.88
CA ARG A 402 -5.74 -11.75 -19.29
C ARG A 402 -6.89 -10.92 -19.89
N LYS A 403 -7.86 -11.64 -20.48
CA LYS A 403 -9.15 -11.07 -20.91
C LYS A 403 -9.87 -10.52 -19.67
N ASN A 404 -10.41 -9.31 -19.74
CA ASN A 404 -11.13 -8.58 -18.66
C ASN A 404 -10.28 -7.75 -17.68
N ASN A 405 -9.04 -7.39 -18.02
CA ASN A 405 -8.17 -6.57 -17.16
C ASN A 405 -8.25 -5.05 -17.41
N GLN A 406 -9.38 -4.51 -17.88
CA GLN A 406 -9.50 -3.06 -18.17
C GLN A 406 -9.09 -2.19 -16.97
N VAL A 407 -9.55 -2.51 -15.76
CA VAL A 407 -9.19 -1.76 -14.55
C VAL A 407 -7.69 -1.83 -14.27
N VAL A 408 -7.07 -3.00 -14.49
CA VAL A 408 -5.62 -3.18 -14.33
C VAL A 408 -4.85 -2.37 -15.38
N GLN A 409 -5.33 -2.36 -16.63
CA GLN A 409 -4.74 -1.54 -17.69
C GLN A 409 -4.81 -0.05 -17.35
N GLU A 410 -5.95 0.45 -16.87
CA GLU A 410 -6.11 1.83 -16.41
C GLU A 410 -5.33 2.17 -15.12
N MET A 411 -4.87 1.15 -14.37
CA MET A 411 -3.97 1.36 -13.23
C MET A 411 -2.51 1.48 -13.65
N ILE A 412 -2.18 0.95 -14.83
CA ILE A 412 -0.82 0.82 -15.35
C ILE A 412 -0.49 1.91 -16.37
N LEU A 413 -1.46 2.24 -17.23
CA LEU A 413 -1.42 3.28 -18.26
C LEU A 413 -1.93 4.60 -17.69
#